data_AF-A0A3R7MHG0-F1
#
_entry.id   AF-A0A3R7MHG0-F1
#
_cell.length_a   1.000
_cell.length_b   1.000
_cell.length_c   1.000
_cell.angle_alpha   90.00
_cell.angle_beta   90.00
_cell.angle_gamma   90.00
#
_symmetry.space_group_name_H-M   'P 1'
#
loop_
_entity.id
_entity.type
_entity.pdbx_description
1 polymer ?
#
loop_
_entity_poly.entity_id
_entity_poly.type
_entity_poly.pdbx_seq_one_letter_code
_entity_poly.pdbx_strand_id
1 'polypeptide(L)'
;MLSRSGVVRASRAVHLSLLCLPCGAPRLWCRRMASAGPTTSSEGAAEGKKAVPFPANFSVDPKQLPDTIPGVSREELAERLDQYQQKLSYKAAQLTSRELANEIEMMRRALPPDQFQQFLHDVDSMTAKNELEMARLSAMSPQQLYRYHQRQRRRQRFQAAGKNLLVLVSLFGTIFCLFFFLFFFG
;
A
#
# COMPACT_ATOMS: atom_id res chain seq x y z
N MET A 1 63.07 17.04 16.33
CA MET A 1 62.61 18.14 15.45
C MET A 1 62.30 17.56 14.09
N LEU A 2 61.04 17.57 13.66
CA LEU A 2 60.62 17.66 12.25
C LEU A 2 59.10 17.83 12.25
N SER A 3 58.70 19.07 12.01
CA SER A 3 57.35 19.54 11.79
C SER A 3 56.93 19.19 10.37
N ARG A 4 55.76 18.56 10.19
CA ARG A 4 55.05 18.55 8.90
C ARG A 4 53.55 18.73 9.17
N SER A 5 53.17 20.00 9.04
CA SER A 5 51.80 20.48 8.97
C SER A 5 51.15 19.96 7.67
N GLY A 6 50.16 19.10 7.79
CA GLY A 6 49.25 18.72 6.72
C GLY A 6 48.00 19.59 6.80
N VAL A 7 47.92 20.63 5.97
CA VAL A 7 46.71 21.44 5.78
C VAL A 7 45.70 20.59 5.00
N VAL A 8 44.71 20.04 5.70
CA VAL A 8 43.55 19.41 5.06
C VAL A 8 42.60 20.52 4.61
N ARG A 9 42.58 20.77 3.30
CA ARG A 9 41.56 21.58 2.63
C ARG A 9 40.21 20.87 2.80
N ALA A 10 39.30 21.46 3.57
CA ALA A 10 37.90 21.06 3.57
C ALA A 10 37.28 21.48 2.23
N SER A 11 37.23 20.56 1.27
CA SER A 11 36.43 20.72 0.06
C SER A 11 34.97 20.81 0.47
N ARG A 12 34.41 22.03 0.39
CA ARG A 12 32.98 22.28 0.51
C ARG A 12 32.25 21.48 -0.57
N ALA A 13 31.62 20.39 -0.17
CA ALA A 13 30.61 19.71 -0.98
C ALA A 13 29.42 20.65 -1.11
N VAL A 14 29.34 21.36 -2.24
CA VAL A 14 28.13 22.08 -2.64
C VAL A 14 27.11 21.01 -3.01
N HIS A 15 26.28 20.65 -2.03
CA HIS A 15 25.11 19.80 -2.22
C HIS A 15 24.08 20.61 -3.01
N LEU A 16 24.11 20.52 -4.33
CA LEU A 16 23.04 21.01 -5.21
C LEU A 16 21.84 20.09 -5.05
N SER A 17 21.04 20.36 -4.03
CA SER A 17 19.68 19.85 -3.88
C SER A 17 18.76 20.58 -4.85
N LEU A 18 18.77 20.17 -6.12
CA LEU A 18 17.88 20.71 -7.16
C LEU A 18 17.33 19.59 -8.04
N LEU A 19 16.46 18.76 -7.47
CA LEU A 19 15.43 18.06 -8.21
C LEU A 19 14.15 18.05 -7.36
N CYS A 20 13.42 19.17 -7.42
CA CYS A 20 11.99 19.19 -7.14
C CYS A 20 11.29 18.34 -8.20
N LEU A 21 10.99 17.07 -7.87
CA LEU A 21 10.05 16.28 -8.66
C LEU A 21 8.65 16.90 -8.50
N PRO A 22 7.91 17.15 -9.60
CA PRO A 22 6.53 17.56 -9.48
C PRO A 22 5.68 16.35 -9.05
N CYS A 23 4.97 16.56 -7.94
CA CYS A 23 3.61 16.11 -7.66
C CYS A 23 3.11 14.88 -8.46
N GLY A 24 3.07 13.71 -7.82
CA GLY A 24 2.52 12.51 -8.45
C GLY A 24 2.67 11.20 -7.67
N ALA A 25 2.37 11.19 -6.37
CA ALA A 25 2.25 9.95 -5.62
C ALA A 25 0.86 9.85 -4.99
N PRO A 26 0.04 8.89 -5.45
CA PRO A 26 -0.60 7.99 -4.50
C PRO A 26 -0.40 6.56 -5.00
N ARG A 27 0.77 5.98 -4.70
CA ARG A 27 1.07 4.56 -5.00
C ARG A 27 1.77 3.88 -3.85
N LEU A 28 1.22 3.96 -2.64
CA LEU A 28 1.69 3.11 -1.55
C LEU A 28 0.60 2.34 -0.79
N TRP A 29 -0.69 2.57 -1.03
CA TRP A 29 -1.74 1.93 -0.20
C TRP A 29 -2.41 0.66 -0.76
N CYS A 30 -2.18 0.28 -2.01
CA CYS A 30 -2.86 -0.91 -2.58
C CYS A 30 -2.05 -2.22 -2.54
N ARG A 31 -0.97 -2.32 -1.76
CA ARG A 31 -0.08 -3.50 -1.80
C ARG A 31 -0.04 -4.33 -0.51
N ARG A 32 -1.18 -4.50 0.16
CA ARG A 32 -1.29 -5.50 1.23
C ARG A 32 -2.72 -6.00 1.39
N MET A 33 -3.19 -6.85 0.47
CA MET A 33 -4.20 -7.90 0.70
C MET A 33 -4.22 -8.84 -0.52
N ALA A 34 -3.23 -9.73 -0.61
CA ALA A 34 -3.24 -10.82 -1.58
C ALA A 34 -2.39 -11.99 -1.09
N SER A 35 -2.77 -12.55 0.06
CA SER A 35 -2.37 -13.92 0.44
C SER A 35 -3.39 -14.49 1.44
N ALA A 36 -4.64 -14.67 0.97
CA ALA A 36 -5.56 -15.61 1.61
C ALA A 36 -5.58 -16.86 0.71
N GLY A 37 -5.06 -17.97 1.24
CA GLY A 37 -5.11 -19.27 0.56
C GLY A 37 -6.55 -19.78 0.43
N PRO A 38 -6.78 -20.82 -0.40
CA PRO A 38 -8.12 -21.33 -0.63
C PRO A 38 -8.55 -22.23 0.54
N THR A 39 -9.57 -21.83 1.30
CA THR A 39 -10.32 -22.76 2.16
C THR A 39 -11.67 -23.03 1.52
N THR A 40 -11.86 -24.30 1.17
CA THR A 40 -13.09 -24.87 0.62
C THR A 40 -14.17 -25.00 1.70
N SER A 41 -15.39 -24.58 1.32
CA SER A 41 -16.70 -25.10 1.74
C SER A 41 -17.19 -24.87 3.17
N SER A 42 -18.23 -24.03 3.32
CA SER A 42 -19.61 -24.47 3.69
C SER A 42 -20.54 -23.26 3.80
N GLU A 43 -21.79 -23.44 3.37
CA GLU A 43 -22.91 -22.49 3.31
C GLU A 43 -23.25 -21.78 4.65
N GLY A 44 -23.80 -20.56 4.54
CA GLY A 44 -24.63 -20.00 5.62
C GLY A 44 -24.75 -18.46 5.66
N ALA A 45 -25.91 -17.98 5.21
CA ALA A 45 -26.58 -16.73 5.59
C ALA A 45 -25.92 -15.37 5.28
N ALA A 46 -26.60 -14.66 4.37
CA ALA A 46 -26.46 -13.24 4.16
C ALA A 46 -26.79 -12.46 5.45
N GLU A 47 -25.85 -11.62 5.88
CA GLU A 47 -26.19 -10.43 6.67
C GLU A 47 -25.18 -9.33 6.32
N GLY A 48 -25.70 -8.17 5.91
CA GLY A 48 -24.92 -7.02 5.49
C GLY A 48 -24.06 -6.49 6.63
N LYS A 49 -22.83 -6.98 6.73
CA LYS A 49 -21.81 -6.42 7.62
C LYS A 49 -20.80 -5.68 6.75
N LYS A 50 -20.74 -4.36 6.97
CA LYS A 50 -19.63 -3.49 6.53
C LYS A 50 -18.33 -4.25 6.73
N ALA A 51 -17.47 -4.27 5.71
CA ALA A 51 -16.19 -4.96 5.75
C ALA A 51 -15.34 -4.43 6.91
N VAL A 52 -15.41 -5.12 8.06
CA VAL A 52 -14.54 -4.88 9.19
C VAL A 52 -13.15 -5.38 8.77
N PRO A 53 -12.06 -4.64 9.01
CA PRO A 53 -10.71 -5.01 8.54
C PRO A 53 -10.19 -6.33 9.12
N PHE A 54 -10.87 -6.89 10.11
CA PHE A 54 -10.60 -8.18 10.72
C PHE A 54 -11.94 -8.89 10.97
N PRO A 55 -12.02 -10.22 10.76
CA PRO A 55 -13.21 -10.96 11.15
C PRO A 55 -13.42 -10.75 12.65
N ALA A 56 -14.56 -10.14 13.02
CA ALA A 56 -14.92 -9.86 14.41
C ALA A 56 -14.98 -11.14 15.26
N ASN A 57 -15.11 -12.30 14.60
CA ASN A 57 -15.17 -13.62 15.22
C ASN A 57 -14.11 -14.50 14.55
N PHE A 58 -12.84 -14.31 14.92
CA PHE A 58 -11.81 -15.29 14.63
C PHE A 58 -11.76 -16.30 15.78
N SER A 59 -12.09 -17.55 15.48
CA SER A 59 -11.99 -18.68 16.41
C SER A 59 -11.29 -19.81 15.70
N VAL A 60 -10.20 -20.30 16.30
CA VAL A 60 -9.42 -21.41 15.75
C VAL A 60 -10.03 -22.74 16.20
N ASP A 61 -10.48 -23.57 15.26
CA ASP A 61 -11.03 -24.90 15.57
C ASP A 61 -9.90 -25.89 15.90
N PRO A 62 -9.78 -26.38 17.16
CA PRO A 62 -8.69 -27.25 17.61
C PRO A 62 -8.58 -28.56 16.79
N LYS A 63 -9.67 -29.00 16.14
CA LYS A 63 -9.69 -30.22 15.32
C LYS A 63 -8.92 -30.07 14.01
N GLN A 64 -8.74 -28.84 13.53
CA GLN A 64 -8.04 -28.53 12.28
C GLN A 64 -6.55 -28.24 12.51
N LEU A 65 -6.08 -28.17 13.75
CA LEU A 65 -4.67 -27.88 14.04
C LEU A 65 -3.81 -29.14 13.91
N PRO A 66 -2.62 -29.02 13.28
CA PRO A 66 -1.66 -30.10 13.21
C PRO A 66 -1.06 -30.39 14.60
N ASP A 67 -0.90 -31.67 14.90
CA ASP A 67 -0.40 -32.19 16.18
C ASP A 67 1.13 -32.21 16.24
N THR A 68 1.76 -31.10 15.83
CA THR A 68 3.20 -31.06 15.53
C THR A 68 4.05 -30.48 16.66
N ILE A 69 3.46 -30.01 17.76
CA ILE A 69 4.21 -29.39 18.85
C ILE A 69 4.22 -30.32 20.07
N PRO A 70 5.35 -31.01 20.34
CA PRO A 70 5.46 -31.88 21.51
C PRO A 70 5.31 -31.05 22.80
N GLY A 71 4.40 -31.46 23.68
CA GLY A 71 4.18 -30.84 24.99
C GLY A 71 3.11 -29.75 25.05
N VAL A 72 2.35 -29.49 23.97
CA VAL A 72 1.23 -28.53 23.97
C VAL A 72 -0.01 -29.23 23.42
N SER A 73 -1.14 -29.12 24.12
CA SER A 73 -2.41 -29.68 23.64
C SER A 73 -3.00 -28.83 22.50
N ARG A 74 -3.80 -29.43 21.61
CA ARG A 74 -4.43 -28.69 20.49
C ARG A 74 -5.35 -27.57 20.97
N GLU A 75 -6.00 -27.77 22.10
CA GLU A 75 -6.89 -26.80 22.74
C GLU A 75 -6.08 -25.60 23.26
N GLU A 76 -4.97 -25.86 23.93
CA GLU A 76 -4.05 -24.81 24.40
C GLU A 76 -3.40 -24.04 23.24
N LEU A 77 -3.10 -24.73 22.13
CA LEU A 77 -2.56 -24.09 20.93
C LEU A 77 -3.60 -23.18 20.25
N ALA A 78 -4.85 -23.64 20.13
CA ALA A 78 -5.95 -22.85 19.60
C ALA A 78 -6.19 -21.59 20.44
N GLU A 79 -6.22 -21.73 21.77
CA GLU A 79 -6.40 -20.60 22.69
C GLU A 79 -5.25 -19.59 22.56
N ARG A 80 -3.99 -20.06 22.50
CA ARG A 80 -2.83 -19.18 22.31
C ARG A 80 -2.86 -18.44 20.97
N LEU A 81 -3.31 -19.10 19.91
CA LEU A 81 -3.46 -18.47 18.59
C LEU A 81 -4.56 -17.42 18.59
N ASP A 82 -5.71 -17.70 19.20
CA ASP A 82 -6.79 -16.74 19.35
C ASP A 82 -6.33 -15.51 20.16
N GLN A 83 -5.66 -15.73 21.30
CA GLN A 83 -5.09 -14.64 22.10
C GLN A 83 -4.03 -13.84 21.33
N TYR A 84 -3.17 -14.52 20.55
CA TYR A 84 -2.14 -13.84 19.77
C TYR A 84 -2.74 -13.03 18.63
N GLN A 85 -3.75 -13.56 17.95
CA GLN A 85 -4.45 -12.87 16.88
C GLN A 85 -5.23 -11.67 17.39
N GLN A 86 -5.90 -11.78 18.54
CA GLN A 86 -6.54 -10.65 19.22
C GLN A 86 -5.52 -9.57 19.62
N LYS A 87 -4.37 -9.97 20.17
CA LYS A 87 -3.30 -9.02 20.51
C LYS A 87 -2.74 -8.33 19.25
N LEU A 88 -2.58 -9.06 18.15
CA LEU A 88 -2.10 -8.50 16.88
C LEU A 88 -3.13 -7.57 16.25
N SER A 89 -4.41 -7.94 16.22
CA SER A 89 -5.47 -7.09 15.67
C SER A 89 -5.63 -5.81 16.48
N TYR A 90 -5.58 -5.90 17.81
CA TYR A 90 -5.59 -4.73 18.70
C TYR A 90 -4.39 -3.81 18.45
N LYS A 91 -3.17 -4.36 18.42
CA LYS A 91 -1.96 -3.58 18.13
C LYS A 91 -1.99 -2.95 16.75
N ALA A 92 -2.43 -3.71 15.74
CA ALA A 92 -2.56 -3.20 14.38
C ALA A 92 -3.58 -2.06 14.32
N ALA A 93 -4.76 -2.21 14.91
CA ALA A 93 -5.79 -1.17 14.95
C ALA A 93 -5.32 0.09 15.70
N GLN A 94 -4.58 -0.07 16.80
CA GLN A 94 -4.05 1.05 17.56
C GLN A 94 -2.94 1.79 16.80
N LEU A 95 -2.05 1.07 16.12
CA LEU A 95 -1.00 1.67 15.29
C LEU A 95 -1.59 2.39 14.08
N THR A 96 -2.51 1.75 13.36
CA THR A 96 -3.12 2.34 12.17
C THR A 96 -3.96 3.58 12.51
N SER A 97 -4.74 3.54 13.59
CA SER A 97 -5.54 4.70 14.02
C SER A 97 -4.67 5.87 14.46
N ARG A 98 -3.58 5.60 15.20
CA ARG A 98 -2.65 6.64 15.64
C ARG A 98 -1.87 7.25 14.48
N GLU A 99 -1.38 6.41 13.57
CA GLU A 99 -0.66 6.85 12.37
C GLU A 99 -1.57 7.70 11.47
N LEU A 100 -2.80 7.23 11.24
CA LEU A 100 -3.80 7.96 10.46
C LEU A 100 -4.16 9.30 11.11
N ALA A 101 -4.37 9.34 12.43
CA ALA A 101 -4.67 10.58 13.15
C ALA A 101 -3.52 11.60 13.02
N ASN A 102 -2.27 11.13 13.16
CA ASN A 102 -1.10 11.97 12.97
C ASN A 102 -0.98 12.48 11.54
N GLU A 103 -1.26 11.63 10.53
CA GLU A 103 -1.22 12.03 9.12
C GLU A 103 -2.29 13.08 8.81
N ILE A 104 -3.52 12.90 9.30
CA ILE A 104 -4.61 13.88 9.16
C ILE A 104 -4.22 15.20 9.82
N GLU A 105 -3.62 15.15 11.02
CA GLU A 105 -3.16 16.35 11.72
C GLU A 105 -2.03 17.06 10.98
N MET A 106 -1.07 16.31 10.40
CA MET A 106 -0.02 16.88 9.56
C MET A 106 -0.60 17.54 8.30
N MET A 107 -1.52 16.87 7.60
CA MET A 107 -2.18 17.43 6.42
C MET A 107 -2.97 18.69 6.75
N ARG A 108 -3.71 18.70 7.88
CA ARG A 108 -4.44 19.88 8.34
C ARG A 108 -3.52 21.07 8.63
N ARG A 109 -2.30 20.83 9.11
CA ARG A 109 -1.32 21.90 9.38
C ARG A 109 -0.56 22.35 8.13
N ALA A 110 -0.37 21.44 7.17
CA ALA A 110 0.41 21.70 5.96
C ALA A 110 -0.41 22.31 4.81
N LEU A 111 -1.72 22.04 4.76
CA LEU A 111 -2.60 22.54 3.69
C LEU A 111 -3.48 23.72 4.15
N PRO A 112 -3.80 24.66 3.25
CA PRO A 112 -4.89 25.61 3.45
C PRO A 112 -6.22 24.89 3.74
N PRO A 113 -7.11 25.50 4.55
CA PRO A 113 -8.35 24.86 4.99
C PRO A 113 -9.27 24.45 3.82
N ASP A 114 -9.35 25.26 2.76
CA ASP A 114 -10.19 24.96 1.59
C ASP A 114 -9.70 23.72 0.83
N GLN A 115 -8.37 23.57 0.67
CA GLN A 115 -7.77 22.41 0.01
C GLN A 115 -7.91 21.15 0.87
N PHE A 116 -7.84 21.29 2.20
CA PHE A 116 -8.06 20.18 3.11
C PHE A 116 -9.52 19.69 3.09
N GLN A 117 -10.50 20.61 3.03
CA GLN A 117 -11.90 20.25 2.86
C GLN A 117 -12.16 19.54 1.54
N GLN A 118 -11.56 20.02 0.45
CA GLN A 118 -11.66 19.36 -0.85
C GLN A 118 -11.03 17.97 -0.83
N PHE A 119 -9.88 17.80 -0.19
CA PHE A 119 -9.25 16.50 0.01
C PHE A 119 -10.16 15.53 0.79
N LEU A 120 -10.77 15.97 1.90
CA LEU A 120 -11.70 15.13 2.66
C LEU A 120 -12.92 14.73 1.82
N HIS A 121 -13.49 15.66 1.06
CA HIS A 121 -14.60 15.38 0.15
C HIS A 121 -14.20 14.38 -0.94
N ASP A 122 -12.99 14.51 -1.49
CA ASP A 122 -12.48 13.56 -2.50
C ASP A 122 -12.30 12.16 -1.90
N VAL A 123 -11.77 12.07 -0.67
CA VAL A 123 -11.65 10.81 0.08
C VAL A 123 -13.01 10.17 0.30
N ASP A 124 -14.02 10.92 0.76
CA ASP A 124 -15.38 10.43 0.97
C ASP A 124 -16.04 9.99 -0.35
N SER A 125 -15.79 10.71 -1.44
CA SER A 125 -16.28 10.32 -2.75
C SER A 125 -15.63 9.02 -3.25
N MET A 126 -14.35 8.81 -2.93
CA MET A 126 -13.62 7.59 -3.29
C MET A 126 -14.06 6.41 -2.43
N THR A 127 -14.28 6.60 -1.14
CA THR A 127 -14.79 5.54 -0.26
C THR A 127 -16.18 5.11 -0.71
N ALA A 128 -17.10 6.04 -1.00
CA ALA A 128 -18.43 5.71 -1.51
C ALA A 128 -18.39 4.93 -2.82
N LYS A 129 -17.52 5.32 -3.77
CA LYS A 129 -17.34 4.58 -5.04
C LYS A 129 -16.75 3.19 -4.80
N ASN A 130 -15.76 3.09 -3.92
CA ASN A 130 -15.14 1.81 -3.58
C ASN A 130 -16.13 0.87 -2.89
N GLU A 131 -16.96 1.38 -1.98
CA GLU A 131 -18.01 0.59 -1.32
C GLU A 131 -19.03 0.05 -2.33
N LEU A 132 -19.45 0.89 -3.28
CA LEU A 132 -20.36 0.47 -4.37
C LEU A 132 -19.70 -0.59 -5.26
N GLU A 133 -18.43 -0.42 -5.62
CA GLU A 133 -17.69 -1.42 -6.39
C GLU A 133 -17.50 -2.72 -5.61
N MET A 134 -17.19 -2.65 -4.32
CA MET A 134 -17.04 -3.83 -3.45
C MET A 134 -18.37 -4.57 -3.31
N ALA A 135 -19.49 -3.86 -3.09
CA ALA A 135 -20.82 -4.44 -3.06
C ALA A 135 -21.18 -5.12 -4.39
N ARG A 136 -20.81 -4.48 -5.51
CA ARG A 136 -20.98 -5.07 -6.85
C ARG A 136 -20.13 -6.33 -7.02
N LEU A 137 -18.88 -6.34 -6.55
CA LEU A 137 -17.99 -7.50 -6.63
C LEU A 137 -18.46 -8.65 -5.74
N SER A 138 -18.97 -8.35 -4.53
CA SER A 138 -19.53 -9.37 -3.63
C SER A 138 -20.82 -9.98 -4.18
N ALA A 139 -21.57 -9.23 -4.99
CA ALA A 139 -22.78 -9.74 -5.65
C ALA A 139 -22.48 -10.54 -6.94
N MET A 140 -21.25 -10.52 -7.46
CA MET A 140 -20.88 -11.27 -8.66
C MET A 140 -20.70 -12.76 -8.35
N SER A 141 -21.08 -13.62 -9.30
CA SER A 141 -20.77 -15.04 -9.18
C SER A 141 -19.27 -15.29 -9.29
N PRO A 142 -18.73 -16.37 -8.70
CA PRO A 142 -17.29 -16.66 -8.73
C PRO A 142 -16.69 -16.73 -10.15
N GLN A 143 -17.46 -17.25 -11.11
CA GLN A 143 -17.04 -17.30 -12.52
C GLN A 143 -16.95 -15.90 -13.16
N GLN A 144 -17.88 -15.01 -12.82
CA GLN A 144 -17.88 -13.62 -13.30
C GLN A 144 -16.73 -12.83 -12.67
N LEU A 145 -16.47 -13.03 -11.37
CA LEU A 145 -15.38 -12.40 -10.65
C LEU A 145 -14.02 -12.79 -11.24
N TYR A 146 -13.83 -14.07 -11.58
CA TYR A 146 -12.61 -14.54 -12.24
C TYR A 146 -12.37 -13.82 -13.59
N ARG A 147 -13.39 -13.75 -14.45
CA ARG A 147 -13.32 -13.05 -15.74
C ARG A 147 -13.05 -11.55 -15.56
N TYR A 148 -13.66 -10.94 -14.55
CA TYR A 148 -13.44 -9.54 -14.20
C TYR A 148 -11.98 -9.28 -13.83
N HIS A 149 -11.41 -10.05 -12.90
CA HIS A 149 -10.01 -9.93 -12.52
C HIS A 149 -9.05 -10.20 -13.68
N GLN A 150 -9.36 -11.17 -14.53
CA GLN A 150 -8.54 -11.47 -15.71
C GLN A 150 -8.48 -10.27 -16.66
N ARG A 151 -9.61 -9.60 -16.92
CA ARG A 151 -9.66 -8.37 -17.74
C ARG A 151 -8.93 -7.22 -17.06
N GLN A 152 -9.09 -7.05 -15.76
CA GLN A 152 -8.46 -5.98 -14.99
C GLN A 152 -6.93 -6.11 -15.02
N ARG A 153 -6.38 -7.32 -14.85
CA ARG A 153 -4.94 -7.58 -14.95
C ARG A 153 -4.36 -7.17 -16.31
N ARG A 154 -5.08 -7.43 -17.41
CA ARG A 154 -4.64 -7.00 -18.75
C ARG A 154 -4.59 -5.47 -18.85
N ARG A 155 -5.63 -4.78 -18.40
CA ARG A 155 -5.67 -3.30 -18.39
C ARG A 155 -4.54 -2.70 -17.55
N GLN A 156 -4.27 -3.26 -16.38
CA GLN A 156 -3.18 -2.82 -15.52
C GLN A 156 -1.81 -2.98 -16.20
N ARG A 157 -1.58 -4.09 -16.91
CA ARG A 157 -0.36 -4.30 -17.68
C ARG A 157 -0.20 -3.28 -18.81
N PHE A 158 -1.27 -3.00 -19.57
CA PHE A 158 -1.22 -1.99 -20.63
C PHE A 158 -0.98 -0.59 -20.07
N GLN A 159 -1.63 -0.22 -18.97
CA GLN A 159 -1.38 1.07 -18.31
C GLN A 159 0.05 1.17 -17.79
N ALA A 160 0.60 0.09 -17.20
CA ALA A 160 1.99 0.07 -16.75
C ALA A 160 2.97 0.19 -17.94
N ALA A 161 2.73 -0.55 -19.02
CA ALA A 161 3.54 -0.49 -20.24
C ALA A 161 3.50 0.91 -20.87
N GLY A 162 2.31 1.53 -20.97
CA GLY A 162 2.17 2.89 -21.49
C GLY A 162 2.94 3.92 -20.65
N LYS A 163 2.89 3.81 -19.32
CA LYS A 163 3.68 4.69 -18.43
C LYS A 163 5.18 4.51 -18.62
N ASN A 164 5.64 3.26 -18.71
CA ASN A 164 7.05 2.96 -18.93
C ASN A 164 7.53 3.48 -20.29
N LEU A 165 6.70 3.34 -21.33
CA LEU A 165 7.00 3.89 -22.66
C LEU A 165 7.15 5.42 -22.61
N LEU A 166 6.24 6.11 -21.92
CA LEU A 166 6.29 7.56 -21.76
C LEU A 166 7.57 8.02 -21.06
N VAL A 167 8.00 7.29 -20.01
CA VAL A 167 9.27 7.53 -19.32
C VAL A 167 10.46 7.29 -20.24
N LEU A 168 10.46 6.21 -21.04
CA LEU A 168 11.53 5.93 -22.01
C LEU A 168 11.63 7.03 -23.07
N VAL A 169 10.50 7.45 -23.64
CA VAL A 169 10.46 8.54 -24.63
C VAL A 169 10.99 9.83 -24.03
N SER A 170 10.59 10.17 -22.80
CA SER A 170 11.12 11.33 -22.09
C SER A 170 12.64 11.21 -21.89
N LEU A 171 13.13 10.05 -21.45
CA LEU A 171 14.56 9.83 -21.20
C LEU A 171 15.39 9.97 -22.49
N PHE A 172 14.98 9.30 -23.56
CA PHE A 172 15.62 9.43 -24.87
C PHE A 172 15.57 10.86 -25.38
N GLY A 173 14.44 11.55 -25.23
CA GLY A 173 14.31 12.96 -25.58
C GLY A 173 15.30 13.84 -24.80
N THR A 174 15.44 13.65 -23.49
CA THR A 174 16.40 14.41 -22.68
C THR A 174 17.85 14.13 -23.07
N ILE A 175 18.23 12.87 -23.30
CA ILE A 175 19.59 12.50 -23.71
C ILE A 175 19.90 13.07 -25.10
N PHE A 176 18.97 12.93 -26.05
CA PHE A 176 19.12 13.47 -27.40
C PHE A 176 19.23 15.00 -27.38
N CYS A 177 18.41 15.67 -26.58
CA CYS A 177 18.44 17.12 -26.42
C CYS A 177 19.79 17.57 -25.84
N LEU A 178 20.29 16.90 -24.79
CA LEU A 178 21.63 17.18 -24.23
C LEU A 178 22.73 16.97 -25.26
N PHE A 179 22.71 15.87 -26.01
CA PHE A 179 23.69 15.61 -27.06
C PHE A 179 23.67 16.70 -28.14
N PHE A 180 22.48 17.11 -28.58
CA PHE A 180 22.31 18.16 -29.58
C PHE A 180 22.84 19.50 -29.07
N PHE A 181 22.53 19.88 -27.82
CA PHE A 181 23.05 21.10 -27.22
C PHE A 181 24.58 21.09 -27.10
N LEU A 182 25.16 19.96 -26.69
CA LEU A 182 26.61 19.83 -26.53
C LEU A 182 27.35 19.84 -27.87
N PHE A 183 26.72 19.37 -28.95
CA PHE A 183 27.33 19.33 -30.27
C PHE A 183 27.21 20.65 -31.05
N PHE A 184 26.10 21.38 -30.89
CA PHE A 184 25.86 22.64 -31.61
C PHE A 184 26.28 23.90 -30.84
N PHE A 185 26.31 23.85 -29.50
CA PHE A 185 26.64 24.99 -28.65
C PHE A 185 27.82 24.74 -27.69
N GLY A 186 28.49 23.59 -27.81
CA GLY A 186 29.70 23.23 -27.06
C GLY A 186 30.98 23.49 -27.82
#